data_AF-A0A6G2JCN9-F1
#
_entry.id   AF-A0A6G2JCN9-F1
#
_cell.length_a   1.000
_cell.length_b   1.000
_cell.length_c   1.000
_cell.angle_alpha   90.00
_cell.angle_beta   90.00
_cell.angle_gamma   90.00
#
_symmetry.space_group_name_H-M   'P 1'
#
loop_
_entity.id
_entity.type
_entity.pdbx_description
1 polymer ?
#
loop_
_entity_poly.entity_id
_entity_poly.type
_entity_poly.pdbx_seq_one_letter_code
_entity_poly.pdbx_strand_id
1 'polypeptide(L)'
;MASERLRILLAEGDFEGLFIGEMGWDRPPTLSLPAVVGSDLAPLPVADKKGVTAFAVACPDGLPMRTEQHRVVRSLRRSSRDQLVVFAAASEHLWLWPEQRPSGVGYRLVDHGYPSDAPSEAVLQRLDRASFSLAEEASLTSSMVLDRVRRSFNAEKVTRSFYREFAKQHRAFADVIEGVDDDGDRDWYASVLLNRLMFIYFIQQRGFLDGDTEYLRSRLTLARTEFAGSDDAAYAYWEHFLLPLFHEGLGGAAEPEDRRSAQLIGTVPFVNGGVFEMHEIESRWWNGLWIADDAFERLYGFFDEWRWHLDEHPSGDDNEINPDVLGYIFEQYVNQKDYGAYYTKPDVTGYMAASTILPAVADRLVDAGLDDPALLLAGSGDAYLHDSNGHGIEFDTRSASQPASQPASQPASQPASQ
;
A
#
# COMPACT_ATOMS: atom_id res chain seq x y z
N MET A 1 -11.70 -16.24 -11.47
CA MET A 1 -11.66 -17.73 -11.41
C MET A 1 -10.50 -18.24 -10.57
N ALA A 2 -9.28 -17.67 -10.67
CA ALA A 2 -8.13 -18.04 -9.84
C ALA A 2 -8.37 -17.89 -8.31
N SER A 3 -8.97 -16.78 -7.86
CA SER A 3 -9.25 -16.53 -6.44
C SER A 3 -10.14 -17.61 -5.77
N GLU A 4 -11.11 -18.18 -6.49
CA GLU A 4 -11.98 -19.23 -5.95
C GLU A 4 -11.25 -20.57 -5.78
N ARG A 5 -10.32 -20.88 -6.69
CA ARG A 5 -9.53 -22.11 -6.62
C ARG A 5 -8.48 -22.06 -5.50
N LEU A 6 -7.86 -20.90 -5.29
CA LEU A 6 -6.99 -20.65 -4.13
C LEU A 6 -7.74 -20.87 -2.82
N ARG A 7 -9.00 -20.42 -2.70
CA ARG A 7 -9.82 -20.67 -1.49
C ARG A 7 -10.02 -22.15 -1.22
N ILE A 8 -10.39 -22.92 -2.24
CA ILE A 8 -10.63 -24.36 -2.11
C ILE A 8 -9.36 -25.07 -1.64
N LEU A 9 -8.23 -24.81 -2.29
CA LEU A 9 -6.95 -25.45 -1.98
C LEU A 9 -6.46 -25.12 -0.56
N LEU A 10 -6.66 -23.87 -0.10
CA LEU A 10 -6.38 -23.48 1.28
C LEU A 10 -7.27 -24.18 2.29
N ALA A 11 -8.57 -24.30 2.00
CA ALA A 11 -9.51 -24.97 2.90
C ALA A 11 -9.24 -26.48 3.01
N GLU A 12 -8.82 -27.10 1.91
CA GLU A 12 -8.43 -28.51 1.87
C GLU A 12 -7.03 -28.78 2.43
N GLY A 13 -6.22 -27.73 2.63
CA GLY A 13 -4.81 -27.86 3.01
C GLY A 13 -3.94 -28.47 1.91
N ASP A 14 -4.37 -28.39 0.65
CA ASP A 14 -3.60 -28.85 -0.51
C ASP A 14 -2.58 -27.78 -0.92
N PHE A 15 -1.47 -27.72 -0.19
CA PHE A 15 -0.40 -26.76 -0.46
C PHE A 15 0.39 -27.09 -1.72
N GLU A 16 0.45 -28.37 -2.15
CA GLU A 16 1.11 -28.72 -3.41
C GLU A 16 0.31 -28.16 -4.59
N GLY A 17 -1.01 -28.38 -4.61
CA GLY A 17 -1.91 -27.77 -5.58
C GLY A 17 -1.89 -26.24 -5.54
N LEU A 18 -1.83 -25.65 -4.34
CA LEU A 18 -1.76 -24.20 -4.16
C LEU A 18 -0.49 -23.60 -4.78
N PHE A 19 0.68 -24.07 -4.36
CA PHE A 19 1.95 -23.49 -4.78
C PHE A 19 2.27 -23.81 -6.24
N ILE A 20 2.12 -25.07 -6.65
CA ILE A 20 2.49 -25.51 -8.00
C ILE A 20 1.40 -25.16 -9.01
N GLY A 21 0.13 -25.42 -8.65
CA GLY A 21 -1.00 -25.29 -9.58
C GLY A 21 -1.42 -23.85 -9.83
N GLU A 22 -1.39 -23.00 -8.80
CA GLU A 22 -1.94 -21.63 -8.89
C GLU A 22 -0.86 -20.55 -8.71
N MET A 23 0.18 -20.77 -7.90
CA MET A 23 1.20 -19.74 -7.63
C MET A 23 2.46 -19.84 -8.52
N GLY A 24 2.53 -20.80 -9.44
CA GLY A 24 3.65 -20.95 -10.37
C GLY A 24 4.97 -21.35 -9.71
N TRP A 25 4.91 -22.06 -8.58
CA TRP A 25 6.09 -22.70 -7.99
C TRP A 25 6.42 -24.02 -8.69
N ASP A 26 7.65 -24.49 -8.48
CA ASP A 26 8.15 -25.71 -9.06
C ASP A 26 7.99 -26.90 -8.11
N ARG A 27 8.12 -28.11 -8.66
CA ARG A 27 8.16 -29.32 -7.84
C ARG A 27 9.35 -29.26 -6.89
N PRO A 28 9.16 -29.64 -5.63
CA PRO A 28 10.24 -29.59 -4.66
C PRO A 28 11.37 -30.56 -5.04
N PRO A 29 12.62 -30.23 -4.69
CA PRO A 29 13.73 -31.17 -4.84
C PRO A 29 13.53 -32.37 -3.91
N THR A 30 14.10 -33.52 -4.29
CA THR A 30 14.17 -34.69 -3.41
C THR A 30 15.11 -34.39 -2.25
N LEU A 31 14.55 -34.01 -1.10
CA LEU A 31 15.31 -33.68 0.12
C LEU A 31 15.29 -34.84 1.11
N SER A 32 16.45 -35.15 1.69
CA SER A 32 16.51 -35.96 2.91
C SER A 32 16.30 -35.03 4.10
N LEU A 33 15.14 -35.14 4.75
CA LEU A 33 14.79 -34.31 5.89
C LEU A 33 15.21 -35.00 7.20
N PRO A 34 15.92 -34.29 8.10
CA PRO A 34 16.24 -34.84 9.41
C PRO A 34 14.98 -34.94 10.27
N ALA A 35 14.89 -36.00 11.07
CA ALA A 35 13.85 -36.11 12.10
C ALA A 35 13.88 -34.89 13.04
N VAL A 36 12.70 -34.38 13.39
CA VAL A 36 12.58 -33.26 14.32
C VAL A 36 12.75 -33.79 15.74
N VAL A 37 13.91 -33.55 16.34
CA VAL A 37 14.21 -34.08 17.68
C VAL A 37 13.21 -33.55 18.72
N GLY A 38 12.48 -34.48 19.35
CA GLY A 38 11.50 -34.20 20.40
C GLY A 38 10.15 -33.68 19.89
N SER A 39 9.81 -33.93 18.63
CA SER A 39 8.49 -33.62 18.05
C SER A 39 8.10 -34.72 17.08
N ASP A 40 6.81 -35.10 17.07
CA ASP A 40 6.27 -36.07 16.12
C ASP A 40 5.87 -35.43 14.78
N LEU A 41 6.08 -34.12 14.64
CA LEU A 41 5.78 -33.38 13.42
C LEU A 41 6.75 -33.74 12.30
N ALA A 42 6.19 -34.11 11.16
CA ALA A 42 6.93 -34.46 9.96
C ALA A 42 6.72 -33.38 8.88
N PRO A 43 7.68 -32.47 8.68
CA PRO A 43 7.62 -31.53 7.56
C PRO A 43 7.78 -32.28 6.23
N LEU A 44 6.99 -31.90 5.24
CA LEU A 44 7.02 -32.42 3.87
C LEU A 44 7.29 -31.27 2.90
N PRO A 45 8.24 -31.39 1.97
CA PRO A 45 8.42 -30.37 0.96
C PRO A 45 7.27 -30.44 -0.03
N VAL A 46 6.61 -29.32 -0.29
CA VAL A 46 5.43 -29.23 -1.17
C VAL A 46 5.68 -28.44 -2.44
N ALA A 47 6.64 -27.51 -2.41
CA ALA A 47 7.06 -26.75 -3.59
C ALA A 47 8.45 -26.16 -3.40
N ASP A 48 9.09 -25.75 -4.49
CA ASP A 48 10.32 -24.97 -4.48
C ASP A 48 10.27 -23.87 -5.53
N LYS A 49 10.92 -22.75 -5.26
CA LYS A 49 11.12 -21.70 -6.25
C LYS A 49 12.55 -21.18 -6.15
N LYS A 50 13.38 -21.51 -7.15
CA LYS A 50 14.81 -21.14 -7.21
C LYS A 50 15.57 -21.40 -5.89
N GLY A 51 15.27 -22.48 -5.18
CA GLY A 51 15.92 -22.86 -3.92
C GLY A 51 15.26 -22.29 -2.65
N VAL A 52 14.15 -21.56 -2.77
CA VAL A 52 13.26 -21.26 -1.64
C VAL A 52 12.24 -22.39 -1.55
N THR A 53 12.36 -23.25 -0.53
CA THR A 53 11.54 -24.45 -0.41
C THR A 53 10.35 -24.20 0.52
N ALA A 54 9.13 -24.49 0.05
CA ALA A 54 7.93 -24.53 0.87
C ALA A 54 7.75 -25.92 1.48
N PHE A 55 7.50 -25.96 2.79
CA PHE A 55 7.21 -27.16 3.56
C PHE A 55 5.83 -27.08 4.17
N ALA A 56 5.06 -28.16 4.11
CA ALA A 56 3.82 -28.31 4.86
C ALA A 56 4.04 -29.25 6.06
N VAL A 57 3.40 -28.94 7.18
CA VAL A 57 3.43 -29.70 8.42
C VAL A 57 2.00 -29.94 8.86
N ALA A 58 1.52 -31.18 8.75
CA ALA A 58 0.20 -31.54 9.23
C ALA A 58 0.16 -31.51 10.78
N CYS A 59 -0.82 -30.79 11.32
CA CYS A 59 -0.99 -30.57 12.76
C CYS A 59 -2.40 -31.01 13.20
N PRO A 60 -2.67 -32.33 13.26
CA PRO A 60 -4.00 -32.86 13.54
C PRO A 60 -4.53 -32.46 14.93
N ASP A 61 -3.64 -32.27 15.90
CA ASP A 61 -3.98 -31.91 17.29
C ASP A 61 -4.03 -30.38 17.53
N GLY A 62 -4.00 -29.57 16.47
CA GLY A 62 -3.94 -28.11 16.54
C GLY A 62 -2.54 -27.55 16.35
N LEU A 63 -2.42 -26.21 16.25
CA LEU A 63 -1.13 -25.57 16.00
C LEU A 63 -0.12 -25.84 17.13
N PRO A 64 1.13 -26.21 16.80
CA PRO A 64 2.14 -26.51 17.81
C PRO A 64 2.60 -25.25 18.54
N MET A 65 3.07 -25.42 19.77
CA MET A 65 3.62 -24.31 20.54
C MET A 65 4.86 -23.69 19.87
N ARG A 66 5.13 -22.42 20.15
CA ARG A 66 6.24 -21.66 19.54
C ARG A 66 7.60 -22.36 19.65
N THR A 67 7.85 -23.08 20.75
CA THR A 67 9.09 -23.85 20.96
C THR A 67 9.22 -25.03 20.00
N GLU A 68 8.12 -25.69 19.63
CA GLU A 68 8.09 -26.78 18.64
C GLU A 68 8.19 -26.24 17.22
N GLN A 69 7.51 -25.13 16.92
CA GLN A 69 7.68 -24.42 15.66
C GLN A 69 9.15 -24.09 15.38
N HIS A 70 9.86 -23.53 16.37
CA HIS A 70 11.30 -23.26 16.27
C HIS A 70 12.14 -24.53 16.07
N ARG A 71 11.75 -25.67 16.66
CA ARG A 71 12.46 -26.95 16.48
C ARG A 71 12.34 -27.45 15.05
N VAL A 72 11.13 -27.44 14.48
CA VAL A 72 10.85 -27.81 13.09
C VAL A 72 11.61 -26.89 12.13
N VAL A 73 11.45 -25.57 12.26
CA VAL A 73 12.14 -24.62 11.37
C VAL A 73 13.65 -24.78 11.46
N ARG A 74 14.20 -24.99 12.68
CA ARG A 74 15.65 -25.21 12.87
C ARG A 74 16.15 -26.52 12.26
N SER A 75 15.38 -27.60 12.30
CA SER A 75 15.82 -28.88 11.71
C SER A 75 15.90 -28.77 10.19
N LEU A 76 14.93 -28.09 9.57
CA LEU A 76 14.86 -27.87 8.13
C LEU A 76 16.00 -27.00 7.58
N ARG A 77 16.56 -26.08 8.38
CA ARG A 77 17.72 -25.25 8.00
C ARG A 77 18.98 -26.05 7.62
N ARG A 78 19.04 -27.33 7.97
CA ARG A 78 20.13 -28.23 7.56
C ARG A 78 20.00 -28.70 6.11
N SER A 79 18.79 -28.69 5.58
CA SER A 79 18.45 -29.22 4.25
C SER A 79 18.01 -28.11 3.29
N SER A 80 17.46 -27.00 3.78
CA SER A 80 17.10 -25.82 2.98
C SER A 80 17.44 -24.53 3.73
N ARG A 81 18.16 -23.61 3.07
CA ARG A 81 18.63 -22.37 3.71
C ARG A 81 17.51 -21.33 3.79
N ASP A 82 16.74 -21.24 2.70
CA ASP A 82 15.62 -20.33 2.52
C ASP A 82 14.34 -21.16 2.44
N GLN A 83 13.44 -20.96 3.40
CA GLN A 83 12.31 -21.87 3.60
C GLN A 83 11.06 -21.12 4.03
N LEU A 84 9.93 -21.62 3.55
CA LEU A 84 8.60 -21.28 4.00
C LEU A 84 8.00 -22.52 4.67
N VAL A 85 7.50 -22.42 5.88
CA VAL A 85 6.94 -23.56 6.63
C VAL A 85 5.49 -23.27 6.99
N VAL A 86 4.58 -24.09 6.49
CA VAL A 86 3.14 -24.01 6.72
C VAL A 86 2.72 -25.09 7.70
N PHE A 87 2.30 -24.69 8.90
CA PHE A 87 1.67 -25.56 9.86
C PHE A 87 0.17 -25.56 9.60
N ALA A 88 -0.38 -26.71 9.27
CA ALA A 88 -1.77 -26.85 8.86
C ALA A 88 -2.56 -27.60 9.92
N ALA A 89 -3.45 -26.89 10.61
CA ALA A 89 -4.41 -27.48 11.54
C ALA A 89 -5.83 -27.40 10.97
N ALA A 90 -6.76 -28.16 11.56
CA ALA A 90 -8.13 -28.22 11.07
C ALA A 90 -8.87 -26.87 11.11
N SER A 91 -8.53 -26.00 12.07
CA SER A 91 -9.19 -24.69 12.27
C SER A 91 -8.41 -23.49 11.71
N GLU A 92 -7.09 -23.63 11.53
CA GLU A 92 -6.23 -22.53 11.15
C GLU A 92 -4.92 -23.03 10.53
N HIS A 93 -4.34 -22.20 9.67
CA HIS A 93 -3.02 -22.40 9.10
C HIS A 93 -2.07 -21.33 9.63
N LEU A 94 -0.82 -21.71 9.91
CA LEU A 94 0.23 -20.82 10.37
C LEU A 94 1.47 -20.91 9.46
N TRP A 95 1.77 -19.80 8.81
CA TRP A 95 2.84 -19.70 7.83
C TRP A 95 4.03 -19.01 8.47
N LEU A 96 5.17 -19.70 8.52
CA LEU A 96 6.39 -19.28 9.21
C LEU A 96 7.58 -19.22 8.28
N TRP A 97 8.35 -18.14 8.38
CA TRP A 97 9.59 -17.99 7.63
C TRP A 97 10.68 -17.44 8.54
N PRO A 98 11.90 -18.01 8.49
CA PRO A 98 13.02 -17.54 9.27
C PRO A 98 13.64 -16.31 8.62
N GLU A 99 13.48 -15.17 9.26
CA GLU A 99 14.12 -13.91 8.89
C GLU A 99 15.45 -13.78 9.65
N GLN A 100 16.56 -13.65 8.92
CA GLN A 100 17.87 -13.49 9.55
C GLN A 100 17.97 -12.12 10.22
N ARG A 101 18.43 -12.08 11.47
CA ARG A 101 18.56 -10.80 12.19
C ARG A 101 19.68 -9.94 11.57
N PRO A 102 19.59 -8.60 11.62
CA PRO A 102 20.65 -7.69 11.13
C PRO A 102 22.02 -7.95 11.76
N SER A 103 22.03 -8.40 13.02
CA SER A 103 23.25 -8.84 13.73
C SER A 103 23.98 -10.05 13.10
N GLY A 104 23.37 -10.71 12.11
CA GLY A 104 23.86 -11.95 11.50
C GLY A 104 23.68 -13.19 12.38
N VAL A 105 23.41 -13.02 13.68
CA VAL A 105 23.26 -14.10 14.67
C VAL A 105 21.79 -14.42 14.90
N GLY A 106 21.42 -15.67 14.59
CA GLY A 106 20.06 -16.17 14.79
C GLY A 106 19.05 -15.66 13.76
N TYR A 107 17.77 -15.95 14.02
CA TYR A 107 16.66 -15.57 13.16
C TYR A 107 15.43 -15.20 13.99
N ARG A 108 14.54 -14.39 13.42
CA ARG A 108 13.17 -14.17 13.88
C ARG A 108 12.25 -15.06 13.06
N LEU A 109 11.25 -15.68 13.69
CA LEU A 109 10.17 -16.33 12.94
C LEU A 109 9.10 -15.29 12.69
N VAL A 110 8.93 -14.91 11.44
CA VAL A 110 7.78 -14.11 11.02
C VAL A 110 6.62 -15.06 10.82
N ASP A 111 5.47 -14.75 11.41
CA ASP A 111 4.31 -15.62 11.48
C ASP A 111 3.05 -14.97 10.92
N HIS A 112 2.34 -15.72 10.06
CA HIS A 112 1.07 -15.32 9.47
C HIS A 112 0.04 -16.43 9.68
N GLY A 113 -0.91 -16.19 10.57
CA GLY A 113 -2.01 -17.10 10.87
C GLY A 113 -3.30 -16.68 10.17
N TYR A 114 -4.08 -17.65 9.71
CA TYR A 114 -5.44 -17.40 9.20
C TYR A 114 -6.36 -18.63 9.39
N PRO A 115 -7.69 -18.43 9.47
CA PRO A 115 -8.65 -19.53 9.56
C PRO A 115 -8.61 -20.41 8.31
N SER A 116 -8.71 -21.73 8.49
CA SER A 116 -8.71 -22.70 7.39
C SER A 116 -10.04 -22.72 6.63
N ASP A 117 -11.16 -22.47 7.33
CA ASP A 117 -12.53 -22.57 6.83
C ASP A 117 -13.02 -21.34 6.07
N ALA A 118 -12.37 -20.19 6.25
CA ALA A 118 -12.73 -18.93 5.62
C ALA A 118 -11.49 -18.06 5.32
N PRO A 119 -10.66 -18.43 4.33
CA PRO A 119 -9.55 -17.58 3.90
C PRO A 119 -10.09 -16.23 3.40
N SER A 120 -9.64 -15.14 4.02
CA SER A 120 -10.10 -13.79 3.66
C SER A 120 -9.55 -13.37 2.30
N GLU A 121 -10.24 -12.43 1.63
CA GLU A 121 -9.77 -11.87 0.35
C GLU A 121 -8.37 -11.28 0.46
N ALA A 122 -8.01 -10.75 1.63
CA ALA A 122 -6.67 -10.27 1.92
C ALA A 122 -5.62 -11.41 1.92
N VAL A 123 -5.94 -12.62 2.35
CA VAL A 123 -5.01 -13.78 2.24
C VAL A 123 -4.82 -14.17 0.78
N LEU A 124 -5.89 -14.20 0.00
CA LEU A 124 -5.86 -14.59 -1.41
C LEU A 124 -5.05 -13.59 -2.26
N GLN A 125 -5.24 -12.30 -2.05
CA GLN A 125 -4.44 -11.27 -2.70
C GLN A 125 -2.96 -11.35 -2.33
N ARG A 126 -2.62 -11.75 -1.10
CA ARG A 126 -1.22 -11.95 -0.69
C ARG A 126 -0.59 -13.14 -1.38
N LEU A 127 -1.33 -14.25 -1.49
CA LEU A 127 -0.87 -15.43 -2.22
C LEU A 127 -0.68 -15.11 -3.70
N ASP A 128 -1.60 -14.36 -4.30
CA ASP A 128 -1.49 -13.89 -5.68
C ASP A 128 -0.25 -13.01 -5.91
N ARG A 129 0.03 -12.07 -4.99
CA ARG A 129 1.27 -11.26 -5.00
C ARG A 129 2.55 -12.10 -4.80
N ALA A 130 2.42 -13.29 -4.22
CA ALA A 130 3.51 -14.24 -4.01
C ALA A 130 3.64 -15.26 -5.16
N SER A 131 2.83 -15.13 -6.22
CA SER A 131 2.87 -15.96 -7.41
C SER A 131 3.97 -15.53 -8.38
N PHE A 132 4.35 -16.46 -9.25
CA PHE A 132 5.36 -16.26 -10.29
C PHE A 132 4.79 -16.67 -11.64
N SER A 133 4.93 -15.82 -12.64
CA SER A 133 4.52 -16.17 -14.00
C SER A 133 5.65 -16.91 -14.73
N LEU A 134 5.31 -17.67 -15.77
CA LEU A 134 6.29 -18.36 -16.61
C LEU A 134 7.25 -17.39 -17.32
N ALA A 135 6.81 -16.15 -17.60
CA ALA A 135 7.61 -15.13 -18.25
C ALA A 135 8.76 -14.62 -17.35
N GLU A 136 8.54 -14.58 -16.04
CA GLU A 136 9.54 -14.12 -15.06
C GLU A 136 10.64 -15.18 -14.80
N GLU A 137 10.43 -16.44 -15.20
CA GLU A 137 11.28 -17.58 -14.81
C GLU A 137 12.76 -17.45 -15.16
N ALA A 138 13.05 -16.74 -16.26
CA ALA A 138 14.41 -16.53 -16.77
C ALA A 138 15.21 -15.50 -15.94
N SER A 139 14.55 -14.53 -15.31
CA SER A 139 15.19 -13.46 -14.54
C SER A 139 15.13 -13.67 -13.03
N LEU A 140 14.28 -14.60 -12.56
CA LEU A 140 14.12 -14.88 -11.14
C LEU A 140 15.41 -15.43 -10.50
N THR A 141 15.80 -14.80 -9.40
CA THR A 141 16.85 -15.28 -8.49
C THR A 141 16.24 -15.68 -7.14
N SER A 142 16.96 -16.50 -6.36
CA SER A 142 16.51 -16.90 -5.02
C SER A 142 16.24 -15.71 -4.10
N SER A 143 17.05 -14.64 -4.20
CA SER A 143 16.84 -13.40 -3.45
C SER A 143 15.54 -12.69 -3.84
N MET A 144 15.23 -12.62 -5.15
CA MET A 144 14.01 -11.97 -5.63
C MET A 144 12.75 -12.73 -5.22
N VAL A 145 12.80 -14.06 -5.29
CA VAL A 145 11.73 -14.94 -4.80
C VAL A 145 11.51 -14.70 -3.31
N LEU A 146 12.59 -14.73 -2.52
CA LEU A 146 12.53 -14.54 -1.08
C LEU A 146 11.96 -13.16 -0.72
N ASP A 147 12.41 -12.09 -1.40
CA ASP A 147 11.92 -10.74 -1.15
C ASP A 147 10.44 -10.58 -1.56
N ARG A 148 10.00 -11.13 -2.69
CA ARG A 148 8.59 -11.08 -3.12
C ARG A 148 7.68 -11.82 -2.13
N VAL A 149 8.05 -13.04 -1.76
CA VAL A 149 7.30 -13.82 -0.76
C VAL A 149 7.33 -13.12 0.60
N ARG A 150 8.42 -12.43 0.96
CA ARG A 150 8.45 -11.65 2.21
C ARG A 150 7.51 -10.45 2.16
N ARG A 151 7.58 -9.65 1.10
CA ARG A 151 6.79 -8.42 0.94
C ARG A 151 5.30 -8.69 0.92
N SER A 152 4.88 -9.72 0.18
CA SER A 152 3.47 -10.09 0.02
C SER A 152 2.80 -10.39 1.36
N PHE A 153 3.52 -10.87 2.37
CA PHE A 153 2.91 -11.22 3.66
C PHE A 153 3.26 -10.26 4.81
N ASN A 154 4.38 -9.52 4.77
CA ASN A 154 4.81 -8.60 5.86
C ASN A 154 3.98 -7.32 6.03
N ALA A 155 3.15 -6.93 5.05
CA ALA A 155 2.41 -5.67 5.05
C ALA A 155 1.36 -5.51 6.20
N GLU A 156 1.09 -6.55 7.00
CA GLU A 156 0.03 -6.52 8.01
C GLU A 156 0.46 -6.08 9.42
N LYS A 157 1.73 -6.26 9.80
CA LYS A 157 2.13 -6.06 11.21
C LYS A 157 2.35 -4.59 11.57
N VAL A 158 3.01 -3.86 10.68
CA VAL A 158 3.24 -2.40 10.78
C VAL A 158 1.90 -1.66 10.81
N THR A 159 0.96 -2.15 10.01
CA THR A 159 -0.36 -1.58 9.77
C THR A 159 -1.26 -1.64 11.02
N ARG A 160 -1.28 -2.75 11.79
CA ARG A 160 -2.11 -2.85 13.01
C ARG A 160 -1.59 -2.06 14.21
N SER A 161 -0.26 -1.96 14.39
CA SER A 161 0.32 -1.14 15.47
C SER A 161 0.13 0.34 15.16
N PHE A 162 0.39 0.74 13.91
CA PHE A 162 0.15 2.10 13.45
C PHE A 162 -1.32 2.47 13.64
N TYR A 163 -2.29 1.68 13.17
CA TYR A 163 -3.71 2.04 13.30
C TYR A 163 -4.18 2.18 14.73
N ARG A 164 -3.67 1.34 15.65
CA ARG A 164 -4.04 1.44 17.06
C ARG A 164 -3.55 2.75 17.67
N GLU A 165 -2.31 3.13 17.39
CA GLU A 165 -1.76 4.37 17.91
C GLU A 165 -2.36 5.58 17.17
N PHE A 166 -2.55 5.50 15.86
CA PHE A 166 -3.24 6.50 15.06
C PHE A 166 -4.65 6.77 15.58
N ALA A 167 -5.45 5.75 15.89
CA ALA A 167 -6.79 5.93 16.45
C ALA A 167 -6.77 6.65 17.82
N LYS A 168 -5.72 6.42 18.61
CA LYS A 168 -5.52 7.10 19.89
C LYS A 168 -5.11 8.56 19.69
N GLN A 169 -4.20 8.82 18.75
CA GLN A 169 -3.79 10.19 18.40
C GLN A 169 -4.93 10.97 17.75
N HIS A 170 -5.72 10.34 16.88
CA HIS A 170 -6.92 10.91 16.26
C HIS A 170 -7.91 11.38 17.32
N ARG A 171 -8.28 10.52 18.29
CA ARG A 171 -9.20 10.92 19.36
C ARG A 171 -8.63 12.08 20.18
N ALA A 172 -7.37 11.99 20.59
CA ALA A 172 -6.72 13.05 21.36
C ALA A 172 -6.62 14.37 20.58
N PHE A 173 -6.52 14.29 19.25
CA PHE A 173 -6.47 15.44 18.37
C PHE A 173 -7.87 16.04 18.13
N ALA A 174 -8.91 15.22 17.99
CA ALA A 174 -10.29 15.67 17.89
C ALA A 174 -10.75 16.41 19.16
N ASP A 175 -10.34 15.92 20.34
CA ASP A 175 -10.66 16.53 21.63
C ASP A 175 -10.13 17.97 21.81
N VAL A 176 -9.06 18.34 21.09
CA VAL A 176 -8.42 19.67 21.19
C VAL A 176 -8.83 20.63 20.08
N ILE A 177 -9.74 20.22 19.18
CA ILE A 177 -10.32 21.12 18.17
C ILE A 177 -11.37 21.99 18.86
N GLU A 178 -11.14 23.29 18.86
CA GLU A 178 -12.02 24.28 19.47
C GLU A 178 -12.96 24.93 18.44
N GLY A 179 -14.16 25.29 18.90
CA GLY A 179 -15.18 26.04 18.15
C GLY A 179 -16.00 25.25 17.12
N VAL A 180 -15.91 23.92 17.14
CA VAL A 180 -16.87 23.03 16.48
C VAL A 180 -17.69 22.34 17.58
N ASP A 181 -18.99 22.62 17.64
CA ASP A 181 -19.86 22.17 18.74
C ASP A 181 -20.27 20.69 18.65
N ASP A 182 -20.30 20.11 17.45
CA ASP A 182 -20.71 18.72 17.23
C ASP A 182 -19.51 17.76 17.27
N ASP A 183 -19.61 16.71 18.09
CA ASP A 183 -18.55 15.71 18.26
C ASP A 183 -18.25 14.96 16.95
N GLY A 184 -19.28 14.69 16.14
CA GLY A 184 -19.13 14.02 14.85
C GLY A 184 -18.41 14.91 13.83
N ASP A 185 -18.73 16.20 13.78
CA ASP A 185 -18.02 17.18 12.95
C ASP A 185 -16.55 17.30 13.40
N ARG A 186 -16.26 17.30 14.72
CA ARG A 186 -14.87 17.31 15.23
C ARG A 186 -14.09 16.07 14.83
N ASP A 187 -14.65 14.89 15.04
CA ASP A 187 -14.02 13.62 14.67
C ASP A 187 -13.73 13.55 13.16
N TRP A 188 -14.69 13.99 12.35
CA TRP A 188 -14.55 14.00 10.91
C TRP A 188 -13.50 15.01 10.44
N TYR A 189 -13.52 16.21 11.02
CA TYR A 189 -12.52 17.22 10.69
C TYR A 189 -11.10 16.82 11.12
N ALA A 190 -10.96 16.17 12.27
CA ALA A 190 -9.70 15.57 12.69
C ALA A 190 -9.19 14.55 11.66
N SER A 191 -10.06 13.71 11.10
CA SER A 191 -9.70 12.77 10.03
C SER A 191 -9.18 13.47 8.78
N VAL A 192 -9.86 14.54 8.35
CA VAL A 192 -9.46 15.34 7.18
C VAL A 192 -8.09 15.98 7.40
N LEU A 193 -7.90 16.62 8.56
CA LEU A 193 -6.67 17.32 8.88
C LEU A 193 -5.49 16.36 9.05
N LEU A 194 -5.68 15.23 9.73
CA LEU A 194 -4.65 14.20 9.83
C LEU A 194 -4.25 13.66 8.46
N ASN A 195 -5.22 13.39 7.58
CA ASN A 195 -4.92 12.93 6.23
C ASN A 195 -4.08 13.95 5.44
N ARG A 196 -4.41 15.25 5.51
CA ARG A 196 -3.61 16.32 4.91
C ARG A 196 -2.18 16.35 5.46
N LEU A 197 -2.03 16.33 6.78
CA LEU A 197 -0.72 16.38 7.43
C LEU A 197 0.12 15.15 7.11
N MET A 198 -0.49 13.96 7.06
CA MET A 198 0.20 12.74 6.65
C MET A 198 0.68 12.83 5.20
N PHE A 199 -0.14 13.35 4.28
CA PHE A 199 0.26 13.56 2.88
C PHE A 199 1.48 14.47 2.79
N ILE A 200 1.48 15.58 3.53
CA ILE A 200 2.61 16.51 3.61
C ILE A 200 3.85 15.79 4.15
N TYR A 201 3.71 14.96 5.19
CA TYR A 201 4.78 14.15 5.76
C TYR A 201 5.43 13.19 4.75
N PHE A 202 4.66 12.67 3.79
CA PHE A 202 5.22 11.85 2.72
C PHE A 202 6.04 12.67 1.72
N ILE A 203 5.49 13.79 1.23
CA ILE A 203 6.14 14.57 0.17
C ILE A 203 7.33 15.38 0.67
N GLN A 204 7.35 15.78 1.95
CA GLN A 204 8.48 16.50 2.53
C GLN A 204 9.76 15.64 2.52
N GLN A 205 9.67 14.30 2.63
CA GLN A 205 10.84 13.42 2.61
C GLN A 205 11.66 13.50 1.31
N ARG A 206 11.06 13.98 0.22
CA ARG A 206 11.75 14.22 -1.06
C ARG A 206 12.30 15.65 -1.19
N GLY A 207 12.13 16.49 -0.17
CA GLY A 207 12.50 17.91 -0.21
C GLY A 207 11.60 18.74 -1.12
N PHE A 208 10.37 18.28 -1.42
CA PHE A 208 9.45 19.03 -2.28
C PHE A 208 8.91 20.30 -1.64
N LEU A 209 9.02 20.43 -0.32
CA LEU A 209 8.50 21.58 0.43
C LEU A 209 9.66 22.46 0.87
N ASP A 210 9.94 23.51 0.11
CA ASP A 210 11.03 24.46 0.31
C ASP A 210 12.43 23.83 0.44
N GLY A 211 12.62 22.63 -0.10
CA GLY A 211 13.86 21.87 0.07
C GLY A 211 14.05 21.26 1.47
N ASP A 212 13.05 21.36 2.34
CA ASP A 212 13.11 20.92 3.74
C ASP A 212 12.49 19.52 3.92
N THR A 213 13.27 18.59 4.47
CA THR A 213 12.81 17.23 4.80
C THR A 213 12.07 17.13 6.13
N GLU A 214 12.17 18.16 6.97
CA GLU A 214 11.47 18.30 8.26
C GLU A 214 10.47 19.48 8.24
N TYR A 215 10.00 19.84 7.04
CA TYR A 215 9.22 21.05 6.74
C TYR A 215 8.20 21.44 7.83
N LEU A 216 7.24 20.56 8.16
CA LEU A 216 6.20 20.89 9.13
C LEU A 216 6.74 21.27 10.52
N ARG A 217 7.79 20.57 10.99
CA ARG A 217 8.43 20.82 12.29
C ARG A 217 9.26 22.11 12.27
N SER A 218 9.97 22.36 11.17
CA SER A 218 10.68 23.62 10.95
C SER A 218 9.73 24.80 10.95
N ARG A 219 8.58 24.70 10.25
CA ARG A 219 7.58 25.77 10.19
C ARG A 219 6.83 25.98 11.50
N LEU A 220 6.59 24.93 12.28
CA LEU A 220 6.05 25.06 13.64
C LEU A 220 6.98 25.87 14.53
N THR A 221 8.28 25.58 14.48
CA THR A 221 9.29 26.32 15.24
C THR A 221 9.38 27.77 14.80
N LEU A 222 9.33 28.01 13.49
CA LEU A 222 9.37 29.35 12.91
C LEU A 222 8.15 30.17 13.32
N ALA A 223 6.93 29.64 13.16
CA ALA A 223 5.69 30.32 13.53
C ALA A 223 5.69 30.70 15.03
N ARG A 224 6.05 29.76 15.91
CA ARG A 224 6.18 30.04 17.36
C ARG A 224 7.17 31.16 17.67
N THR A 225 8.25 31.25 16.91
CA THR A 225 9.29 32.27 17.10
C THR A 225 8.83 33.64 16.58
N GLU A 226 8.23 33.70 15.40
CA GLU A 226 7.78 34.95 14.79
C GLU A 226 6.63 35.61 15.54
N PHE A 227 5.73 34.80 16.10
CA PHE A 227 4.54 35.26 16.82
C PHE A 227 4.72 35.21 18.35
N ALA A 228 5.94 35.01 18.83
CA ALA A 228 6.22 35.00 20.26
C ALA A 228 5.77 36.31 20.93
N GLY A 229 4.81 36.20 21.86
CA GLY A 229 4.28 37.33 22.63
C GLY A 229 3.17 38.13 21.93
N SER A 230 2.63 37.66 20.81
CA SER A 230 1.33 38.15 20.30
C SER A 230 0.17 37.53 21.08
N ASP A 231 -1.01 38.14 20.96
CA ASP A 231 -2.25 37.60 21.55
C ASP A 231 -2.63 36.25 20.92
N ASP A 232 -2.24 36.02 19.66
CA ASP A 232 -2.55 34.81 18.89
C ASP A 232 -1.44 33.74 18.91
N ALA A 233 -0.42 33.92 19.77
CA ALA A 233 0.78 33.07 19.80
C ALA A 233 0.49 31.57 19.99
N ALA A 234 -0.62 31.21 20.63
CA ALA A 234 -1.01 29.83 20.87
C ALA A 234 -1.55 29.11 19.61
N TYR A 235 -2.01 29.86 18.61
CA TYR A 235 -2.67 29.36 17.40
C TYR A 235 -1.96 29.81 16.10
N ALA A 236 -0.81 30.48 16.23
CA ALA A 236 -0.11 31.09 15.11
C ALA A 236 0.26 30.08 14.02
N TYR A 237 0.62 28.84 14.39
CA TYR A 237 0.93 27.81 13.41
C TYR A 237 -0.31 27.37 12.61
N TRP A 238 -1.46 27.31 13.28
CA TRP A 238 -2.73 26.96 12.65
C TRP A 238 -3.18 28.06 11.67
N GLU A 239 -3.28 29.30 12.16
CA GLU A 239 -3.87 30.43 11.45
C GLU A 239 -2.96 30.98 10.35
N HIS A 240 -1.68 31.19 10.66
CA HIS A 240 -0.76 31.89 9.75
C HIS A 240 0.07 30.94 8.88
N PHE A 241 0.03 29.64 9.15
CA PHE A 241 0.78 28.66 8.35
C PHE A 241 -0.09 27.57 7.77
N LEU A 242 -0.75 26.72 8.57
CA LEU A 242 -1.44 25.54 8.05
C LEU A 242 -2.63 25.87 7.15
N LEU A 243 -3.51 26.79 7.55
CA LEU A 243 -4.65 27.20 6.72
C LEU A 243 -4.20 27.80 5.37
N PRO A 244 -3.30 28.80 5.33
CA PRO A 244 -2.74 29.30 4.08
C PRO A 244 -1.98 28.23 3.28
N LEU A 245 -1.24 27.33 3.95
CA LEU A 245 -0.52 26.25 3.28
C LEU A 245 -1.49 25.33 2.54
N PHE A 246 -2.62 24.97 3.16
CA PHE A 246 -3.59 24.10 2.52
C PHE A 246 -4.27 24.80 1.35
N HIS A 247 -4.80 26.01 1.53
CA HIS A 247 -5.72 26.58 0.55
C HIS A 247 -5.05 27.48 -0.48
N GLU A 248 -3.97 28.15 -0.12
CA GLU A 248 -3.24 29.07 -1.00
C GLU A 248 -1.97 28.41 -1.53
N GLY A 249 -1.24 27.66 -0.72
CA GLY A 249 0.01 26.97 -1.11
C GLY A 249 -0.21 25.68 -1.92
N LEU A 250 -0.59 24.60 -1.26
CA LEU A 250 -0.72 23.27 -1.87
C LEU A 250 -2.02 23.12 -2.66
N GLY A 251 -3.11 23.73 -2.20
CA GLY A 251 -4.43 23.70 -2.85
C GLY A 251 -4.71 24.88 -3.79
N GLY A 252 -3.78 25.86 -3.86
CA GLY A 252 -3.88 27.04 -4.71
C GLY A 252 -2.67 27.17 -5.63
N ALA A 253 -2.86 27.74 -6.82
CA ALA A 253 -1.75 28.10 -7.71
C ALA A 253 -1.25 29.53 -7.48
N ALA A 254 -1.86 30.27 -6.55
CA ALA A 254 -1.56 31.65 -6.23
C ALA A 254 -0.74 31.72 -4.94
N GLU A 255 0.23 32.63 -4.87
CA GLU A 255 0.92 32.87 -3.60
C GLU A 255 -0.04 33.42 -2.54
N PRO A 256 0.20 33.12 -1.24
CA PRO A 256 -0.64 33.62 -0.19
C PRO A 256 -0.75 35.15 -0.17
N GLU A 257 -1.95 35.67 0.13
CA GLU A 257 -2.17 37.13 0.14
C GLU A 257 -1.40 37.80 1.28
N ASP A 258 -1.32 37.16 2.45
CA ASP A 258 -0.55 37.66 3.58
C ASP A 258 0.94 37.37 3.42
N ARG A 259 1.76 38.43 3.54
CA ARG A 259 3.20 38.34 3.36
C ARG A 259 3.87 37.48 4.43
N ARG A 260 3.38 37.46 5.68
CA ARG A 260 3.99 36.64 6.74
C ARG A 260 3.69 35.17 6.46
N SER A 261 2.45 34.85 6.11
CA SER A 261 2.06 33.50 5.69
C SER A 261 2.88 33.02 4.49
N ALA A 262 3.07 33.86 3.46
CA ALA A 262 3.91 33.54 2.31
C ALA A 262 5.38 33.24 2.69
N GLN A 263 5.93 33.99 3.66
CA GLN A 263 7.28 33.75 4.19
C GLN A 263 7.37 32.47 5.01
N LEU A 264 6.35 32.16 5.82
CA LEU A 264 6.26 30.91 6.57
C LEU A 264 6.15 29.70 5.65
N ILE A 265 5.42 29.81 4.54
CA ILE A 265 5.23 28.71 3.58
C ILE A 265 6.51 28.47 2.75
N GLY A 266 7.08 29.52 2.18
CA GLY A 266 8.20 29.38 1.25
C GLY A 266 7.78 28.75 -0.09
N THR A 267 8.68 28.00 -0.73
CA THR A 267 8.42 27.44 -2.07
C THR A 267 7.77 26.07 -1.98
N VAL A 268 6.51 25.94 -2.41
CA VAL A 268 5.78 24.66 -2.42
C VAL A 268 5.12 24.40 -3.78
N PRO A 269 4.93 23.13 -4.19
CA PRO A 269 4.23 22.80 -5.42
C PRO A 269 2.72 22.91 -5.24
N PHE A 270 2.02 23.26 -6.32
CA PHE A 270 0.58 23.08 -6.38
C PHE A 270 0.25 21.59 -6.51
N VAL A 271 -0.60 21.07 -5.62
CA VAL A 271 -1.07 19.69 -5.60
C VAL A 271 -2.56 19.68 -5.92
N ASN A 272 -2.87 19.37 -7.18
CA ASN A 272 -4.24 19.20 -7.63
C ASN A 272 -4.78 17.84 -7.17
N GLY A 273 -5.84 17.80 -6.36
CA GLY A 273 -6.35 16.51 -5.87
C GLY A 273 -7.42 16.51 -4.78
N GLY A 274 -8.16 17.60 -4.56
CA GLY A 274 -9.28 17.65 -3.60
C GLY A 274 -8.90 17.61 -2.12
N VAL A 275 -7.77 16.98 -1.75
CA VAL A 275 -7.35 16.77 -0.36
C VAL A 275 -7.09 18.07 0.40
N PHE A 276 -6.68 19.13 -0.31
CA PHE A 276 -6.41 20.46 0.24
C PHE A 276 -7.51 21.49 -0.06
N GLU A 277 -8.59 21.07 -0.72
CA GLU A 277 -9.75 21.94 -0.92
C GLU A 277 -10.38 22.30 0.40
N MET A 278 -10.97 23.51 0.46
CA MET A 278 -11.65 23.99 1.65
C MET A 278 -12.79 23.05 2.03
N HIS A 279 -12.73 22.52 3.24
CA HIS A 279 -13.71 21.60 3.78
C HIS A 279 -14.96 22.33 4.26
N GLU A 280 -16.12 21.68 4.25
CA GLU A 280 -17.38 22.34 4.65
C GLU A 280 -17.36 22.83 6.11
N ILE A 281 -16.66 22.11 6.99
CA ILE A 281 -16.45 22.52 8.39
C ILE A 281 -15.59 23.78 8.46
N GLU A 282 -14.54 23.90 7.64
CA GLU A 282 -13.70 25.11 7.56
C GLU A 282 -14.52 26.29 7.04
N SER A 283 -15.34 26.08 6.00
CA SER A 283 -16.23 27.13 5.48
C SER A 283 -17.28 27.56 6.51
N ARG A 284 -17.83 26.62 7.28
CA ARG A 284 -18.86 26.88 8.30
C ARG A 284 -18.30 27.57 9.54
N TRP A 285 -17.05 27.27 9.91
CA TRP A 285 -16.42 27.71 11.16
C TRP A 285 -15.12 28.50 10.95
N TRP A 286 -14.97 29.18 9.81
CA TRP A 286 -13.73 29.87 9.40
C TRP A 286 -13.08 30.76 10.48
N ASN A 287 -13.89 31.46 11.28
CA ASN A 287 -13.40 32.35 12.36
C ASN A 287 -13.54 31.75 13.77
N GLY A 288 -13.91 30.47 13.88
CA GLY A 288 -14.20 29.80 15.14
C GLY A 288 -13.34 28.56 15.37
N LEU A 289 -12.69 28.03 14.34
CA LEU A 289 -11.94 26.79 14.39
C LEU A 289 -10.50 27.05 14.86
N TRP A 290 -10.17 26.61 16.07
CA TRP A 290 -8.84 26.82 16.67
C TRP A 290 -8.20 25.51 17.10
N ILE A 291 -6.90 25.38 16.83
CA ILE A 291 -6.09 24.22 17.22
C ILE A 291 -4.74 24.74 17.72
N ALA A 292 -4.43 24.49 18.98
CA ALA A 292 -3.21 25.00 19.60
C ALA A 292 -1.95 24.34 19.02
N ASP A 293 -0.86 25.10 18.92
CA ASP A 293 0.45 24.66 18.41
C ASP A 293 0.96 23.37 19.09
N ASP A 294 0.69 23.21 20.40
CA ASP A 294 1.09 22.05 21.18
C ASP A 294 0.43 20.74 20.70
N ALA A 295 -0.74 20.81 20.07
CA ALA A 295 -1.39 19.66 19.47
C ALA A 295 -0.57 19.11 18.29
N PHE A 296 -0.07 20.01 17.44
CA PHE A 296 0.77 19.66 16.30
C PHE A 296 2.14 19.14 16.73
N GLU A 297 2.75 19.73 17.76
CA GLU A 297 4.02 19.23 18.32
C GLU A 297 3.91 17.77 18.79
N ARG A 298 2.84 17.43 19.52
CA ARG A 298 2.58 16.05 19.96
C ARG A 298 2.33 15.12 18.77
N LEU A 299 1.52 15.56 17.81
CA LEU A 299 1.20 14.78 16.62
C LEU A 299 2.45 14.48 15.79
N TYR A 300 3.32 15.47 15.57
CA TYR A 300 4.59 15.28 14.85
C TYR A 300 5.56 14.40 15.64
N GLY A 301 5.53 14.47 16.98
CA GLY A 301 6.23 13.50 17.82
C GLY A 301 5.82 12.06 17.53
N PHE A 302 4.52 11.81 17.35
CA PHE A 302 4.01 10.50 16.90
C PHE A 302 4.45 10.16 15.47
N PHE A 303 4.33 11.08 14.52
CA PHE A 303 4.72 10.81 13.12
C PHE A 303 6.21 10.46 12.99
N ASP A 304 7.08 11.05 13.81
CA ASP A 304 8.52 10.78 13.80
C ASP A 304 8.89 9.40 14.37
N GLU A 305 7.98 8.72 15.07
CA GLU A 305 8.16 7.31 15.47
C GLU A 305 8.11 6.34 14.28
N TRP A 306 7.66 6.84 13.12
CA TRP A 306 7.44 6.10 11.89
C TRP A 306 8.30 6.59 10.75
N ARG A 307 8.66 5.67 9.88
CA ARG A 307 9.47 5.91 8.70
C ARG A 307 8.57 6.01 7.47
N TRP A 308 8.49 7.20 6.89
CA TRP A 308 7.60 7.50 5.76
C TRP A 308 8.30 7.20 4.44
N HIS A 309 7.78 6.27 3.65
CA HIS A 309 8.33 5.85 2.36
C HIS A 309 7.33 6.05 1.25
N LEU A 310 7.68 6.83 0.23
CA LEU A 310 6.85 6.99 -0.98
C LEU A 310 6.89 5.75 -1.88
N ASP A 311 7.90 4.91 -1.72
CA ASP A 311 8.11 3.72 -2.54
C ASP A 311 7.52 2.49 -1.83
N GLU A 312 6.88 1.59 -2.58
CA GLU A 312 6.26 0.34 -2.05
C GLU A 312 7.29 -0.72 -1.58
N HIS A 313 8.57 -0.37 -1.50
CA HIS A 313 9.64 -1.30 -1.17
C HIS A 313 9.99 -1.17 0.31
N PRO A 314 9.41 -1.99 1.20
CA PRO A 314 9.79 -1.96 2.60
C PRO A 314 11.25 -2.39 2.76
N SER A 315 12.01 -1.68 3.59
CA SER A 315 13.41 -2.02 3.85
C SER A 315 13.57 -3.06 4.96
N GLY A 316 12.47 -3.46 5.58
CA GLY A 316 12.42 -4.46 6.64
C GLY A 316 12.34 -3.89 8.06
N ASP A 317 12.12 -2.58 8.23
CA ASP A 317 11.81 -2.00 9.55
C ASP A 317 10.34 -2.20 9.92
N ASP A 318 10.07 -2.54 11.18
CA ASP A 318 8.71 -2.78 11.71
C ASP A 318 7.87 -1.47 11.82
N ASN A 319 8.44 -0.30 11.49
CA ASN A 319 7.82 1.03 11.62
C ASN A 319 7.75 1.80 10.28
N GLU A 320 7.48 1.14 9.15
CA GLU A 320 7.42 1.78 7.83
C GLU A 320 5.99 2.07 7.35
N ILE A 321 5.69 3.32 7.00
CA ILE A 321 4.40 3.72 6.43
C ILE A 321 4.56 3.96 4.94
N ASN A 322 3.69 3.34 4.15
CA ASN A 322 3.63 3.47 2.69
C ASN A 322 2.31 4.12 2.24
N PRO A 323 2.16 4.48 0.95
CA PRO A 323 0.94 5.10 0.45
C PRO A 323 -0.32 4.21 0.55
N ASP A 324 -0.18 2.89 0.56
CA ASP A 324 -1.32 1.97 0.77
C ASP A 324 -1.97 2.17 2.15
N VAL A 325 -1.14 2.41 3.19
CA VAL A 325 -1.64 2.67 4.55
C VAL A 325 -2.44 3.98 4.58
N LEU A 326 -2.06 5.00 3.81
CA LEU A 326 -2.85 6.23 3.64
C LEU A 326 -4.20 5.95 3.02
N GLY A 327 -4.22 5.20 1.91
CA GLY A 327 -5.46 4.87 1.20
C GLY A 327 -6.47 4.20 2.13
N TYR A 328 -6.01 3.24 2.93
CA TYR A 328 -6.86 2.58 3.92
C TYR A 328 -7.35 3.53 5.03
N ILE A 329 -6.50 4.42 5.56
CA ILE A 329 -6.93 5.40 6.59
C ILE A 329 -7.98 6.34 6.02
N PHE A 330 -7.76 6.82 4.81
CA PHE A 330 -8.70 7.68 4.11
C PHE A 330 -10.07 6.99 3.98
N GLU A 331 -10.10 5.73 3.53
CA GLU A 331 -11.33 4.95 3.44
C GLU A 331 -12.02 4.71 4.79
N GLN A 332 -11.26 4.43 5.86
CA GLN A 332 -11.86 4.10 7.16
C GLN A 332 -12.37 5.34 7.93
N TYR A 333 -11.66 6.47 7.82
CA TYR A 333 -11.87 7.63 8.70
C TYR A 333 -12.48 8.84 8.00
N VAL A 334 -12.40 8.93 6.67
CA VAL A 334 -12.98 10.03 5.88
C VAL A 334 -14.29 9.60 5.20
N ASN A 335 -14.39 8.35 4.76
CA ASN A 335 -15.50 7.87 3.92
C ASN A 335 -16.74 7.37 4.71
N GLN A 336 -17.07 7.97 5.86
CA GLN A 336 -18.23 7.54 6.66
C GLN A 336 -19.57 8.15 6.21
N LYS A 337 -19.59 9.11 5.27
CA LYS A 337 -20.83 9.66 4.68
C LYS A 337 -20.67 9.99 3.18
N ASP A 338 -21.43 9.29 2.35
CA ASP A 338 -21.90 9.60 0.99
C ASP A 338 -20.96 9.94 -0.18
N TYR A 339 -19.63 9.98 -0.02
CA TYR A 339 -18.70 10.20 -1.13
C TYR A 339 -17.86 8.95 -1.41
N GLY A 340 -18.28 8.12 -2.38
CA GLY A 340 -17.65 6.86 -2.80
C GLY A 340 -16.22 6.95 -3.35
N ALA A 341 -15.31 7.59 -2.62
CA ALA A 341 -13.89 7.68 -2.89
C ALA A 341 -13.22 6.42 -2.34
N TYR A 342 -12.99 5.46 -3.24
CA TYR A 342 -12.22 4.25 -2.98
C TYR A 342 -10.82 4.43 -3.55
N TYR A 343 -9.81 4.04 -2.78
CA TYR A 343 -8.44 4.00 -3.27
C TYR A 343 -8.36 3.01 -4.43
N THR A 344 -7.95 3.52 -5.60
CA THR A 344 -7.77 2.70 -6.79
C THR A 344 -6.36 2.12 -6.76
N LYS A 345 -6.27 0.80 -6.75
CA LYS A 345 -5.00 0.09 -6.59
C LYS A 345 -4.05 0.28 -7.79
N PRO A 346 -2.73 0.09 -7.59
CA PRO A 346 -1.71 0.27 -8.62
C PRO A 346 -1.90 -0.54 -9.90
N ASP A 347 -2.55 -1.71 -9.82
CA ASP A 347 -2.88 -2.54 -10.98
C ASP A 347 -3.86 -1.83 -11.92
N VAL A 348 -4.91 -1.23 -11.35
CA VAL A 348 -5.92 -0.48 -12.11
C VAL A 348 -5.35 0.85 -12.58
N THR A 349 -4.68 1.62 -11.72
CA THR A 349 -4.08 2.90 -12.13
C THR A 349 -2.95 2.69 -13.14
N GLY A 350 -2.15 1.64 -12.96
CA GLY A 350 -1.09 1.24 -13.88
C GLY A 350 -1.64 0.82 -15.24
N TYR A 351 -2.72 0.03 -15.26
CA TYR A 351 -3.44 -0.29 -16.50
C TYR A 351 -3.92 0.96 -17.22
N MET A 352 -4.61 1.86 -16.51
CA MET A 352 -5.12 3.10 -17.10
C MET A 352 -3.99 3.98 -17.63
N ALA A 353 -2.92 4.16 -16.86
CA ALA A 353 -1.77 4.96 -17.26
C ALA A 353 -1.05 4.38 -18.49
N ALA A 354 -0.76 3.09 -18.49
CA ALA A 354 -0.09 2.45 -19.62
C ALA A 354 -0.97 2.39 -20.87
N SER A 355 -2.29 2.29 -20.72
CA SER A 355 -3.23 2.32 -21.86
C SER A 355 -3.53 3.72 -22.40
N THR A 356 -3.19 4.80 -21.67
CA THR A 356 -3.54 6.18 -22.08
C THR A 356 -2.34 7.11 -22.20
N ILE A 357 -1.46 7.15 -21.19
CA ILE A 357 -0.31 8.04 -21.14
C ILE A 357 0.78 7.55 -22.08
N LEU A 358 1.09 6.25 -22.09
CA LEU A 358 2.17 5.72 -22.95
C LEU A 358 1.89 5.93 -24.45
N PRO A 359 0.69 5.62 -24.98
CA PRO A 359 0.38 5.93 -26.38
C PRO A 359 0.48 7.42 -26.66
N ALA A 360 -0.07 8.28 -25.79
CA ALA A 360 -0.03 9.73 -25.99
C ALA A 360 1.40 10.30 -25.98
N VAL A 361 2.29 9.76 -25.14
CA VAL A 361 3.71 10.14 -25.12
C VAL A 361 4.41 9.61 -26.37
N ALA A 362 4.14 8.37 -26.79
CA ALA A 362 4.70 7.80 -28.02
C ALA A 362 4.32 8.64 -29.26
N ASP A 363 3.04 9.00 -29.41
CA ASP A 363 2.56 9.84 -30.50
C ASP A 363 3.29 11.20 -30.53
N ARG A 364 3.44 11.85 -29.37
CA ARG A 364 4.17 13.13 -29.26
C ARG A 364 5.65 13.01 -29.60
N LEU A 365 6.28 11.87 -29.30
CA LEU A 365 7.68 11.62 -29.66
C LEU A 365 7.84 11.42 -31.17
N VAL A 366 6.88 10.74 -31.82
CA VAL A 366 6.82 10.64 -33.29
C VAL A 366 6.68 12.03 -33.91
N ASP A 367 5.75 12.84 -33.41
CA ASP A 367 5.56 14.22 -33.88
C ASP A 367 6.82 15.08 -33.69
N ALA A 368 7.62 14.80 -32.66
CA ALA A 368 8.90 15.46 -32.40
C ALA A 368 10.07 14.93 -33.28
N GLY A 369 9.81 13.97 -34.16
CA GLY A 369 10.78 13.44 -35.14
C GLY A 369 11.49 12.16 -34.71
N LEU A 370 10.99 11.43 -33.70
CA LEU A 370 11.49 10.11 -33.34
C LEU A 370 10.80 9.04 -34.20
N ASP A 371 11.57 8.32 -35.03
CA ASP A 371 11.00 7.37 -36.00
C ASP A 371 10.24 6.19 -35.36
N ASP A 372 10.72 5.67 -34.23
CA ASP A 372 10.06 4.58 -33.51
C ASP A 372 10.25 4.72 -31.99
N PRO A 373 9.25 5.21 -31.25
CA PRO A 373 9.27 5.30 -29.79
C PRO A 373 9.40 3.94 -29.10
N ALA A 374 9.00 2.84 -29.73
CA ALA A 374 9.10 1.50 -29.14
C ALA A 374 10.56 1.09 -28.90
N LEU A 375 11.52 1.66 -29.65
CA LEU A 375 12.94 1.44 -29.41
C LEU A 375 13.41 1.91 -28.03
N LEU A 376 12.76 2.92 -27.45
CA LEU A 376 13.04 3.37 -26.08
C LEU A 376 12.56 2.36 -25.04
N LEU A 377 11.57 1.54 -25.39
CA LEU A 377 10.98 0.51 -24.54
C LEU A 377 11.60 -0.87 -24.75
N ALA A 378 12.47 -1.04 -25.76
CA ALA A 378 13.08 -2.33 -26.10
C ALA A 378 13.85 -2.98 -24.94
N GLY A 379 14.38 -2.19 -24.00
CA GLY A 379 15.05 -2.67 -22.78
C GLY A 379 14.12 -2.87 -21.58
N SER A 380 12.83 -2.55 -21.70
CA SER A 380 11.87 -2.54 -20.58
C SER A 380 11.14 -3.89 -20.41
N GLY A 381 11.43 -4.88 -21.26
CA GLY A 381 10.71 -6.16 -21.26
C GLY A 381 9.21 -5.97 -21.44
N ASP A 382 8.42 -6.71 -20.67
CA ASP A 382 6.94 -6.69 -20.75
C ASP A 382 6.31 -5.66 -19.81
N ALA A 383 7.09 -4.78 -19.16
CA ALA A 383 6.62 -3.84 -18.14
C ALA A 383 5.45 -2.95 -18.59
N TYR A 384 5.29 -2.74 -19.89
CA TYR A 384 4.26 -1.90 -20.50
C TYR A 384 3.31 -2.66 -21.44
N LEU A 385 3.43 -3.99 -21.50
CA LEU A 385 2.54 -4.85 -22.28
C LEU A 385 1.49 -5.43 -21.33
N HIS A 386 0.23 -5.03 -21.51
CA HIS A 386 -0.87 -5.62 -20.75
C HIS A 386 -1.08 -7.09 -21.14
N ASP A 387 -1.33 -7.97 -20.17
CA ASP A 387 -1.65 -9.38 -20.41
C ASP A 387 -2.82 -9.56 -21.39
N SER A 388 -3.78 -8.63 -21.40
CA SER A 388 -4.88 -8.58 -22.36
C SER A 388 -4.42 -8.50 -23.82
N ASN A 389 -3.26 -7.89 -24.09
CA ASN A 389 -2.68 -7.78 -25.43
C ASN A 389 -2.04 -9.11 -25.89
N GLY A 390 -1.79 -10.04 -24.96
CA GLY A 390 -1.36 -11.41 -25.26
C GLY A 390 -2.49 -12.33 -25.71
N HIS A 391 -3.75 -11.90 -25.52
CA HIS A 391 -4.93 -12.66 -25.93
C HIS A 391 -5.47 -12.13 -27.27
N GLY A 392 -5.21 -12.88 -28.34
CA GLY A 392 -5.83 -12.63 -29.64
C GLY A 392 -7.33 -12.91 -29.62
N ILE A 393 -8.09 -12.18 -30.43
CA ILE A 393 -9.49 -12.49 -30.69
C ILE A 393 -9.54 -13.64 -31.71
N GLU A 394 -10.12 -14.79 -31.35
CA GLU A 394 -10.43 -15.83 -32.34
C GLU A 394 -11.53 -15.33 -33.27
N PHE A 395 -11.13 -14.87 -34.46
CA PHE A 395 -12.06 -14.49 -35.51
C PHE A 395 -12.34 -15.71 -36.38
N ASP A 396 -13.56 -16.25 -36.35
CA ASP A 396 -13.97 -17.29 -37.28
C ASP A 396 -14.05 -16.69 -38.70
N THR A 397 -13.03 -16.97 -39.50
CA THR A 397 -12.95 -16.51 -40.89
C THR A 397 -14.05 -17.10 -41.78
N ARG A 398 -14.85 -18.06 -41.28
CA ARG A 398 -15.95 -18.69 -42.02
C ARG A 398 -17.28 -17.95 -41.91
N SER A 399 -17.46 -17.05 -40.94
CA SER A 399 -18.67 -16.21 -40.85
C SER A 399 -18.61 -14.95 -41.73
N ALA A 400 -17.47 -14.65 -42.37
CA ALA A 400 -17.28 -13.49 -43.24
C ALA A 400 -17.95 -13.61 -44.64
N SER A 401 -18.78 -14.64 -44.86
CA SER A 401 -19.51 -14.82 -46.13
C SER A 401 -20.84 -14.04 -46.21
N GLN A 402 -21.25 -13.32 -45.15
CA GLN A 402 -22.40 -12.44 -45.24
C GLN A 402 -21.94 -11.01 -45.51
N PRO A 403 -22.45 -10.34 -46.58
CA PRO A 403 -22.11 -8.95 -46.83
C PRO A 403 -22.54 -8.11 -45.63
N ALA A 404 -21.61 -7.28 -45.14
CA ALA A 404 -21.79 -6.41 -44.00
C ALA A 404 -23.15 -5.68 -44.08
N SER A 405 -24.06 -6.02 -43.17
CA SER A 405 -25.22 -5.17 -42.93
C SER A 405 -24.69 -3.83 -42.43
N GLN A 406 -25.09 -2.75 -43.09
CA GLN A 406 -24.73 -1.38 -42.70
C GLN A 406 -24.91 -1.18 -41.19
N PRO A 407 -24.01 -0.43 -40.51
CA PRO A 407 -24.21 -0.10 -39.11
C PRO A 407 -25.53 0.64 -38.98
N ALA A 408 -26.43 0.10 -38.15
CA ALA A 408 -27.67 0.77 -37.81
C ALA A 408 -27.32 2.12 -37.16
N SER A 409 -27.68 3.19 -37.85
CA SER A 409 -27.65 4.55 -37.32
C SER A 409 -28.46 4.56 -36.02
N GLN A 410 -27.79 4.67 -34.88
CA GLN A 410 -28.49 4.99 -33.63
C GLN A 410 -29.11 6.38 -33.79
N PRO A 411 -30.41 6.56 -33.51
CA PRO A 411 -31.03 7.87 -33.57
C PRO A 411 -30.48 8.74 -32.44
N ALA A 412 -30.08 9.96 -32.80
CA ALA A 412 -29.70 11.01 -31.87
C ALA A 412 -30.82 11.21 -30.83
N SER A 413 -30.49 11.01 -29.56
CA SER A 413 -31.37 11.37 -28.45
C SER A 413 -31.36 12.88 -28.31
N GLN A 414 -32.48 13.52 -28.63
CA GLN A 414 -32.70 14.95 -28.37
C GLN A 414 -32.70 15.23 -26.86
N PRO A 415 -32.31 16.46 -26.44
CA PRO A 415 -32.33 16.84 -25.04
C PRO A 415 -33.77 17.03 -24.57
N ALA A 416 -34.11 16.43 -23.42
CA ALA A 416 -35.37 16.69 -22.75
C ALA A 416 -35.29 18.06 -22.04
N SER A 417 -35.98 19.04 -22.60
CA SER A 417 -36.39 20.24 -21.88
C SER A 417 -37.65 19.92 -21.08
N GLN A 418 -37.58 20.04 -19.75
CA GLN A 418 -38.53 20.78 -18.91
C GLN A 418 -38.01 20.93 -17.49
#